data_AF-A0A2U3JXA6-F1
#
_entry.id   AF-A0A2U3JXA6-F1
#
_cell.length_a   1.000
_cell.length_b   1.000
_cell.length_c   1.000
_cell.angle_alpha   90.00
_cell.angle_beta   90.00
_cell.angle_gamma   90.00
#
_symmetry.space_group_name_H-M   'P 1'
#
loop_
_entity.id
_entity.type
_entity.pdbx_description
1 polymer ?
#
loop_
_entity_poly.entity_id
_entity_poly.type
_entity_poly.pdbx_seq_one_letter_code
_entity_poly.pdbx_strand_id
1 'polypeptide(L)'
;MAIPADRNTYGYLSEHHSFGETEDAAGEYAEELAAEMLATTLNVEFDPDRSWDEKKQIYRLSNKIVRTANVTQSAVGDKRGLWTTVIASAVLIFD
;
A
#
# COMPACT_ATOMS: atom_id res chain seq x y z
N MET A 1 -0.05 -2.10 3.17
CA MET A 1 -0.98 -2.43 4.28
C MET A 1 -1.51 -1.17 4.92
N ALA A 2 -2.76 -1.18 5.37
CA ALA A 2 -3.39 -0.10 6.12
C ALA A 2 -4.12 -0.65 7.34
N ILE A 3 -3.95 0.03 8.48
CA ILE A 3 -4.48 -0.37 9.79
C ILE A 3 -5.47 0.71 10.29
N PRO A 4 -6.72 0.34 10.60
CA PRO A 4 -7.71 1.27 11.12
C PRO A 4 -7.39 1.72 12.54
N ALA A 5 -7.98 2.83 12.96
CA ALA A 5 -7.90 3.29 14.34
C ALA A 5 -8.74 2.45 15.30
N ASP A 6 -9.92 2.01 14.85
CA ASP A 6 -10.73 1.07 15.58
C ASP A 6 -10.13 -0.33 15.48
N ARG A 7 -9.73 -0.91 16.62
CA ARG A 7 -9.17 -2.28 16.66
C ARG A 7 -10.23 -3.37 16.50
N ASN A 8 -11.51 -3.03 16.52
CA ASN A 8 -12.60 -3.98 16.30
C ASN A 8 -12.95 -4.16 14.82
N THR A 9 -12.26 -3.45 13.90
CA THR A 9 -12.47 -3.60 12.46
C THR A 9 -11.21 -4.12 11.76
N TYR A 10 -11.39 -4.61 10.54
CA TYR A 10 -10.32 -5.19 9.74
C TYR A 10 -9.48 -4.09 9.05
N GLY A 11 -8.21 -4.41 8.81
CA GLY A 11 -7.33 -3.62 7.95
C GLY A 11 -7.32 -4.11 6.51
N TYR A 12 -6.51 -3.48 5.67
CA TYR A 12 -6.33 -3.86 4.28
C TYR A 12 -4.88 -4.23 3.97
N LEU A 13 -4.73 -5.33 3.21
CA LEU A 13 -3.53 -5.68 2.49
C LEU A 13 -3.79 -5.42 1.00
N SER A 14 -2.79 -4.90 0.32
CA SER A 14 -2.76 -4.65 -1.12
C SER A 14 -1.47 -5.22 -1.67
N GLU A 15 -1.52 -5.59 -2.96
CA GLU A 15 -0.38 -6.04 -3.73
C GLU A 15 -0.27 -5.21 -5.01
N HIS A 16 0.96 -5.04 -5.50
CA HIS A 16 1.23 -4.36 -6.75
C HIS A 16 2.34 -5.09 -7.49
N HIS A 17 2.12 -5.29 -8.78
CA HIS A 17 3.08 -5.93 -9.68
C HIS A 17 3.27 -5.01 -10.89
N SER A 18 4.51 -4.57 -11.08
CA SER A 18 4.88 -3.64 -12.15
C SER A 18 6.27 -3.93 -12.72
N PHE A 19 6.57 -3.25 -13.84
CA PHE A 19 7.87 -3.27 -14.49
C PHE A 19 8.30 -1.84 -14.79
N GLY A 20 9.59 -1.55 -14.66
CA GLY A 20 10.14 -0.21 -14.95
C GLY A 20 9.89 0.83 -13.84
N GLU A 21 9.36 0.40 -12.69
CA GLU A 21 9.19 1.22 -11.50
C GLU A 21 10.34 1.00 -10.52
N THR A 22 10.68 2.04 -9.75
CA THR A 22 11.58 1.90 -8.61
C THR A 22 10.84 1.21 -7.46
N GLU A 23 11.61 0.66 -6.52
CA GLU A 23 11.08 0.10 -5.28
C GLU A 23 10.17 1.10 -4.53
N ASP A 24 10.61 2.35 -4.44
CA ASP A 24 9.86 3.42 -3.78
C ASP A 24 8.52 3.69 -4.47
N ALA A 25 8.52 3.85 -5.81
CA ALA A 25 7.29 4.13 -6.55
C ALA A 25 6.27 2.98 -6.45
N ALA A 26 6.74 1.74 -6.61
CA ALA A 26 5.88 0.57 -6.50
C ALA A 26 5.35 0.38 -5.07
N GLY A 27 6.20 0.66 -4.07
CA GLY A 27 5.85 0.56 -2.65
C GLY A 27 4.89 1.64 -2.19
N GLU A 28 5.11 2.89 -2.60
CA GLU A 28 4.18 4.00 -2.37
C GLU A 28 2.83 3.64 -2.95
N TYR A 29 2.75 3.29 -4.24
CA TYR A 29 1.51 2.93 -4.91
C TYR A 29 0.74 1.81 -4.18
N ALA A 30 1.42 0.72 -3.81
CA ALA A 30 0.80 -0.37 -3.07
C ALA A 30 0.28 0.11 -1.70
N GLU A 31 1.04 0.94 -0.99
CA GLU A 31 0.61 1.52 0.29
C GLU A 31 -0.63 2.41 0.14
N GLU A 32 -0.67 3.27 -0.89
CA GLU A 32 -1.83 4.13 -1.18
C GLU A 32 -3.06 3.29 -1.43
N LEU A 33 -2.93 2.26 -2.26
CA LEU A 33 -4.04 1.37 -2.60
C LEU A 33 -4.63 0.73 -1.34
N ALA A 34 -3.82 0.28 -0.38
CA ALA A 34 -4.35 -0.24 0.89
C ALA A 34 -5.08 0.85 1.70
N ALA A 35 -4.54 2.08 1.72
CA ALA A 35 -5.14 3.19 2.44
C ALA A 35 -6.48 3.61 1.82
N GLU A 36 -6.55 3.71 0.49
CA GLU A 36 -7.75 4.05 -0.28
C GLU A 36 -8.85 3.00 -0.09
N MET A 37 -8.50 1.71 -0.15
CA MET A 37 -9.45 0.62 0.07
C MET A 37 -10.02 0.66 1.50
N LEU A 38 -9.18 0.91 2.50
CA LEU A 38 -9.64 1.08 3.89
C LEU A 38 -10.50 2.34 4.07
N ALA A 39 -10.08 3.47 3.50
CA ALA A 39 -10.77 4.75 3.59
C ALA A 39 -12.20 4.68 3.02
N THR A 40 -12.35 4.00 1.87
CA THR A 40 -13.65 3.75 1.23
C THR A 40 -14.59 2.99 2.16
N THR A 41 -14.09 1.93 2.81
CA THR A 41 -14.85 1.13 3.78
C THR A 41 -15.23 1.93 5.03
N LEU A 42 -14.40 2.89 5.43
CA LEU A 42 -14.64 3.75 6.59
C LEU A 42 -15.47 5.01 6.26
N ASN A 43 -16.01 5.13 5.05
CA ASN A 43 -16.75 6.30 4.56
C ASN A 43 -15.95 7.60 4.79
N VAL A 44 -14.68 7.62 4.41
CA VAL A 44 -13.89 8.86 4.28
C VAL A 44 -14.14 9.41 2.89
N GLU A 45 -14.43 10.72 2.78
CA GLU A 45 -14.63 11.36 1.48
C GLU A 45 -13.39 11.20 0.61
N PHE A 46 -13.59 10.59 -0.56
CA PHE A 46 -12.56 10.38 -1.55
C PHE A 46 -12.78 11.34 -2.72
N ASP A 47 -11.76 12.15 -2.96
CA ASP A 47 -11.68 13.04 -4.10
C ASP A 47 -10.59 12.50 -5.04
N PRO A 48 -10.96 11.87 -6.18
CA PRO A 48 -10.01 11.24 -7.09
C PRO A 48 -9.06 12.24 -7.74
N ASP A 49 -9.44 13.52 -7.79
CA ASP A 49 -8.68 14.58 -8.45
C ASP A 49 -7.57 15.16 -7.55
N ARG A 50 -7.50 14.77 -6.28
CA ARG A 50 -6.47 15.23 -5.33
C ARG A 50 -5.14 14.52 -5.52
N SER A 51 -4.07 15.27 -5.28
CA SER A 51 -2.71 14.73 -5.24
C SER A 51 -2.54 13.74 -4.08
N TRP A 52 -1.54 12.86 -4.20
CA TRP A 52 -1.23 11.88 -3.14
C TRP A 52 -0.97 12.53 -1.78
N ASP A 53 -0.16 13.59 -1.74
CA ASP A 53 0.15 14.29 -0.50
C ASP A 53 -1.11 14.84 0.19
N GLU A 54 -2.06 15.35 -0.60
CA GLU A 54 -3.35 15.81 -0.09
C GLU A 54 -4.20 14.64 0.45
N LYS A 55 -4.28 13.52 -0.28
CA LYS A 55 -4.97 12.29 0.18
C LYS A 55 -4.37 11.80 1.49
N LYS A 56 -3.04 11.74 1.59
CA LYS A 56 -2.31 11.31 2.79
C LYS A 56 -2.58 12.23 3.98
N GLN A 57 -2.69 13.54 3.75
CA GLN A 57 -3.10 14.49 4.79
C GLN A 57 -4.54 14.27 5.24
N ILE A 58 -5.50 14.05 4.33
CA ILE A 58 -6.90 13.77 4.67
C ILE A 58 -6.99 12.51 5.53
N TYR A 59 -6.29 11.43 5.16
CA TYR A 59 -6.29 10.20 5.93
C TYR A 59 -5.73 10.41 7.33
N ARG A 60 -4.61 11.13 7.46
CA ARG A 60 -4.03 11.50 8.77
C ARG A 60 -4.97 12.37 9.60
N LEU A 61 -5.64 13.35 8.98
CA LEU A 61 -6.58 14.24 9.67
C LEU A 61 -7.88 13.55 10.06
N SER A 62 -8.30 12.51 9.32
CA SER A 62 -9.54 11.77 9.61
C SER A 62 -9.48 11.01 10.94
N ASN A 63 -8.28 10.76 11.48
CA ASN A 63 -8.03 9.86 12.62
C ASN A 63 -8.64 8.45 12.46
N LYS A 64 -9.10 8.07 11.26
CA LYS A 64 -9.71 6.76 11.00
C LYS A 64 -8.68 5.69 10.61
N ILE A 65 -7.53 6.11 10.09
CA ILE A 65 -6.41 5.24 9.73
C ILE A 65 -5.23 5.57 10.65
N VAL A 66 -4.76 4.58 11.41
CA VAL A 66 -3.67 4.77 12.38
C VAL A 66 -2.30 4.61 11.74
N ARG A 67 -2.17 3.67 10.80
CA ARG A 67 -0.88 3.35 10.22
C ARG A 67 -1.02 2.75 8.84
N THR A 68 -0.14 3.16 7.96
CA THR A 68 0.13 2.52 6.68
C THR A 68 1.59 2.07 6.65
N ALA A 69 1.88 1.02 5.88
CA ALA A 69 3.23 0.52 5.64
C ALA A 69 3.27 -0.36 4.39
N ASN A 70 4.40 -0.43 3.71
CA ASN A 70 4.66 -1.35 2.62
C ASN A 70 5.95 -2.15 2.84
N VAL A 71 6.04 -3.28 2.13
CA VAL A 71 7.25 -4.07 1.94
C VAL A 71 7.33 -4.33 0.45
N THR A 72 8.39 -3.87 -0.19
CA THR A 72 8.57 -3.95 -1.63
C THR A 72 9.93 -4.52 -1.93
N GLN A 73 10.05 -5.19 -3.06
CA GLN A 73 11.34 -5.66 -3.56
C GLN A 73 11.42 -5.37 -5.05
N SER A 74 12.51 -4.74 -5.48
CA SER A 74 12.81 -4.52 -6.89
C SER A 74 14.11 -5.22 -7.28
N ALA A 75 14.27 -5.52 -8.57
CA ALA A 75 15.52 -6.07 -9.10
C ALA A 75 15.71 -5.65 -10.55
N VAL A 76 16.97 -5.36 -10.91
CA VAL A 76 17.37 -5.20 -12.31
C VAL A 76 17.61 -6.59 -12.89
N GLY A 77 17.02 -6.90 -14.03
CA GLY A 77 17.18 -8.20 -14.69
C GLY A 77 18.65 -8.53 -14.99
N ASP A 78 19.02 -9.82 -14.90
CA ASP A 78 20.39 -10.28 -15.18
C ASP A 78 20.80 -9.93 -16.62
N LYS A 79 21.99 -9.33 -16.75
CA LYS A 79 22.54 -8.82 -18.03
C LYS A 79 22.78 -9.91 -19.09
N ARG A 80 22.79 -11.18 -18.69
CA ARG A 80 22.97 -12.35 -19.57
C ARG A 80 21.63 -12.99 -19.94
N GLY A 81 20.51 -12.38 -19.56
CA GLY A 81 19.16 -12.86 -19.90
C GLY A 81 18.66 -14.00 -19.01
N LEU A 82 19.23 -14.17 -17.80
CA LEU A 82 18.67 -15.10 -16.82
C LEU A 82 17.40 -14.53 -16.20
N TRP A 83 16.42 -15.42 -15.95
CA TRP A 83 15.16 -15.06 -15.31
C TRP A 83 15.42 -14.48 -13.93
N THR A 84 14.87 -13.30 -13.68
CA THR A 84 14.94 -12.60 -12.39
C THR A 84 13.51 -12.41 -11.89
N THR A 85 13.25 -12.80 -10.65
CA THR A 85 11.94 -12.70 -10.02
C THR A 85 12.09 -12.10 -8.64
N VAL A 86 11.16 -11.23 -8.28
CA VAL A 86 11.03 -10.64 -6.95
C VAL A 86 9.73 -11.11 -6.32
N ILE A 87 9.72 -11.23 -5.00
CA ILE A 87 8.54 -11.61 -4.23
C ILE A 87 8.52 -10.72 -2.98
N ALA A 88 7.36 -10.16 -2.69
CA ALA A 88 7.03 -9.55 -1.41
C ALA A 88 5.79 -10.25 -0.85
N SER A 89 5.69 -10.42 0.46
CA SER A 89 4.58 -11.13 1.09
C SER A 89 4.22 -10.58 2.46
N ALA A 90 2.93 -10.65 2.78
CA ALA A 90 2.40 -10.46 4.12
C ALA A 90 1.83 -11.80 4.60
N VAL A 91 2.46 -12.39 5.62
CA VAL A 91 2.10 -13.73 6.13
C VAL A 91 1.34 -13.58 7.43
N LEU A 92 0.08 -14.01 7.46
CA LEU A 92 -0.70 -14.13 8.69
C LEU A 92 -0.31 -15.42 9.39
N ILE A 93 0.17 -15.29 10.62
CA ILE A 93 0.49 -16.42 11.49
C ILE A 93 -0.64 -16.54 12.51
N PHE A 94 -1.18 -17.75 12.64
CA PHE A 94 -2.21 -18.08 13.63
C PHE A 94 -1.58 -18.99 14.67
N ASP A 95 -1.95 -18.79 15.94
CA ASP A 95 -1.70 -19.75 17.02
C ASP A 95 -2.83 -20.79 17.10
#